data_AF-A0A7R9ZV61-F1
#
_entry.id   AF-A0A7R9ZV61-F1
#
_cell.length_a   1.000
_cell.length_b   1.000
_cell.length_c   1.000
_cell.angle_alpha   90.00
_cell.angle_beta   90.00
_cell.angle_gamma   90.00
#
_symmetry.space_group_name_H-M   'P 1'
#
loop_
_entity.id
_entity.type
_entity.pdbx_description
1 polymer ?
#
loop_
_entity_poly.entity_id
_entity_poly.type
_entity_poly.pdbx_seq_one_letter_code
_entity_poly.pdbx_strand_id
1 'polypeptide(L)'
;APRPLSLEEGAQLVLLHALRLLELCGRCAAPPEVCWTAVVYYRRFFAVRSPMEFDPLLLMLACVHLACKIEEVHEITLDGLLEAGGFSDDESLRAKVVNLELPLLEGIGFALLVEPKPGAALRMLAEELQRLLAQSGGGGPQ
;
A
#
# COMPACT_ATOMS: atom_id res chain seq x y z
N ALA A 1 9.12 11.85 31.72
CA ALA A 1 8.28 11.47 30.55
C ALA A 1 9.19 11.28 29.34
N PRO A 2 8.94 10.30 28.46
CA PRO A 2 9.69 10.18 27.21
C PRO A 2 9.52 11.44 26.36
N ARG A 3 10.57 11.84 25.63
CA ARG A 3 10.57 13.01 24.76
C ARG A 3 9.67 12.73 23.54
N PRO A 4 8.84 13.69 23.10
CA PRO A 4 8.18 13.60 21.80
C PRO A 4 9.19 13.40 20.67
N LEU A 5 8.79 12.63 19.65
CA LEU A 5 9.59 12.50 18.43
C LEU A 5 9.67 13.87 17.74
N SER A 6 10.84 14.18 17.20
CA SER A 6 10.97 15.29 16.25
C SER A 6 10.28 14.94 14.93
N LEU A 7 10.00 15.97 14.12
CA LEU A 7 9.41 15.79 12.79
C LEU A 7 10.26 14.86 11.92
N GLU A 8 11.59 15.02 11.96
CA GLU A 8 12.56 14.20 11.23
C GLU A 8 12.48 12.73 11.67
N GLU A 9 12.54 12.46 12.97
CA GLU A 9 12.45 11.10 13.52
C GLU A 9 11.09 10.44 13.18
N GLY A 10 10.00 11.21 13.27
CA GLY A 10 8.67 10.75 12.88
C GLY A 10 8.59 10.40 11.38
N ALA A 11 9.11 11.27 10.51
CA ALA A 11 9.13 11.04 9.07
C ALA A 11 10.00 9.82 8.70
N GLN A 12 11.15 9.64 9.36
CA GLN A 12 12.02 8.49 9.17
C GLN A 12 11.34 7.19 9.62
N LEU A 13 10.61 7.21 10.74
CA LEU A 13 9.84 6.06 11.21
C LEU A 13 8.73 5.70 10.22
N VAL A 14 7.98 6.70 9.74
CA VAL A 14 6.94 6.50 8.71
C VAL A 14 7.54 5.91 7.43
N LEU A 15 8.67 6.45 6.96
CA LEU A 15 9.36 5.96 5.77
C LEU A 15 9.86 4.51 5.93
N LEU A 16 10.46 4.18 7.07
CA LEU A 16 10.91 2.83 7.37
C LEU A 16 9.77 1.81 7.24
N HIS A 17 8.61 2.12 7.81
CA HIS A 17 7.45 1.24 7.73
C HIS A 17 6.79 1.26 6.35
N ALA A 18 6.87 2.35 5.58
CA ALA A 18 6.47 2.35 4.18
C ALA A 18 7.34 1.40 3.32
N LEU A 19 8.64 1.28 3.62
CA LEU A 19 9.52 0.32 2.94
C LEU A 19 9.20 -1.12 3.35
N ARG A 20 8.95 -1.36 4.65
CA ARG A 20 8.51 -2.68 5.15
C ARG A 20 7.16 -3.09 4.59
N LEU A 21 6.27 -2.15 4.28
CA LEU A 21 5.00 -2.40 3.61
C LEU A 21 5.23 -3.09 2.26
N LEU A 22 6.18 -2.60 1.47
CA LEU A 22 6.53 -3.19 0.17
C LEU A 22 7.04 -4.63 0.34
N GLU A 23 7.89 -4.87 1.34
CA GLU A 23 8.39 -6.21 1.65
C GLU A 23 7.26 -7.15 2.06
N LEU A 24 6.33 -6.67 2.90
CA LEU A 24 5.17 -7.44 3.34
C LEU A 24 4.26 -7.81 2.17
N CYS A 25 3.94 -6.86 1.29
CA CYS A 25 3.21 -7.14 0.05
C CYS A 25 3.90 -8.22 -0.79
N GLY A 26 5.24 -8.18 -0.89
CA GLY A 26 6.02 -9.22 -1.56
C GLY A 26 5.87 -10.60 -0.92
N ARG A 27 5.91 -10.68 0.42
CA ARG A 27 5.72 -11.94 1.17
C ARG A 27 4.32 -12.52 1.01
N CYS A 28 3.31 -11.66 0.90
CA CYS A 28 1.92 -12.06 0.65
C CYS A 28 1.62 -12.36 -0.83
N ALA A 29 2.61 -12.23 -1.72
CA ALA A 29 2.40 -12.27 -3.18
C ALA A 29 1.27 -11.33 -3.65
N ALA A 30 1.16 -10.17 -3.00
CA ALA A 30 0.12 -9.19 -3.31
C ALA A 30 0.28 -8.63 -4.73
N PRO A 31 -0.81 -8.50 -5.51
CA PRO A 31 -0.77 -7.84 -6.80
C PRO A 31 -0.20 -6.40 -6.70
N PRO A 32 0.47 -5.90 -7.76
CA PRO A 32 0.99 -4.54 -7.79
C PRO A 32 -0.06 -3.46 -7.46
N GLU A 33 -1.31 -3.70 -7.83
CA GLU A 33 -2.45 -2.82 -7.59
C GLU A 33 -2.73 -2.68 -6.08
N VAL A 34 -2.76 -3.79 -5.34
CA VAL A 34 -2.91 -3.80 -3.87
C VAL A 34 -1.75 -3.06 -3.21
N CYS A 35 -0.51 -3.37 -3.63
CA CYS A 35 0.68 -2.75 -3.08
C CYS A 35 0.67 -1.22 -3.28
N TRP A 36 0.31 -0.77 -4.48
CA TRP A 36 0.20 0.65 -4.79
C TRP A 36 -0.85 1.35 -3.94
N THR A 37 -2.06 0.79 -3.88
CA THR A 37 -3.17 1.33 -3.10
C THR A 37 -2.80 1.42 -1.61
N ALA A 38 -2.19 0.38 -1.04
CA ALA A 38 -1.74 0.35 0.36
C ALA A 38 -0.69 1.42 0.66
N VAL A 39 0.31 1.60 -0.20
CA VAL A 39 1.33 2.66 -0.05
C VAL A 39 0.72 4.05 -0.10
N VAL A 40 -0.24 4.27 -1.01
CA VAL A 40 -0.93 5.57 -1.13
C VAL A 40 -1.78 5.84 0.12
N TYR A 41 -2.52 4.86 0.63
CA TYR A 41 -3.26 5.01 1.89
C TYR A 41 -2.35 5.36 3.06
N TYR A 42 -1.25 4.61 3.20
CA TYR A 42 -0.29 4.82 4.27
C TYR A 42 0.32 6.23 4.24
N ARG A 43 0.71 6.70 3.05
CA ARG A 43 1.25 8.06 2.86
C ARG A 43 0.20 9.14 3.09
N ARG A 44 -1.02 8.98 2.57
CA ARG A 44 -2.12 9.94 2.78
C ARG A 44 -2.45 10.08 4.26
N PHE A 45 -2.53 8.96 4.97
CA PHE A 45 -2.82 8.96 6.39
C PHE A 45 -1.75 9.71 7.20
N PHE A 46 -0.47 9.38 7.03
CA PHE A 46 0.61 10.05 7.77
C PHE A 46 0.95 11.46 7.26
N ALA A 47 0.34 11.91 6.16
CA ALA A 47 0.39 13.32 5.79
C ALA A 47 -0.48 14.20 6.70
N VAL A 48 -1.49 13.63 7.37
CA VAL A 48 -2.44 14.37 8.23
C VAL A 48 -2.55 13.84 9.66
N ARG A 49 -1.95 12.69 9.97
CA ARG A 49 -1.93 12.06 11.30
C ARG A 49 -0.49 11.88 11.78
N SER A 50 -0.30 11.90 13.10
CA SER A 50 1.02 11.75 13.72
C SER A 50 1.38 10.28 13.97
N PRO A 51 2.63 9.84 13.71
CA PRO A 51 3.11 8.52 14.11
C PRO A 51 3.25 8.36 15.63
N MET A 52 3.10 9.45 16.40
CA MET A 52 2.99 9.37 17.86
C MET A 52 1.57 9.03 18.33
N GLU A 53 0.57 9.27 17.49
CA GLU A 53 -0.85 8.95 17.77
C GLU A 53 -1.22 7.57 17.21
N PHE A 54 -0.65 7.21 16.06
CA PHE A 54 -0.90 5.93 15.38
C PHE A 54 0.41 5.18 15.17
N ASP A 55 0.45 3.93 15.63
CA ASP A 55 1.58 3.03 15.41
C ASP A 55 1.75 2.75 13.89
N PRO A 56 2.88 3.16 13.28
CA PRO A 56 3.15 2.92 11.86
C PRO A 56 3.14 1.43 11.46
N LEU A 57 3.50 0.51 12.36
CA LEU A 57 3.46 -0.93 12.09
C LEU A 57 2.02 -1.43 11.95
N LEU A 58 1.15 -1.05 12.89
CA LEU A 58 -0.25 -1.47 12.88
C LEU A 58 -1.00 -0.83 11.71
N LEU A 59 -0.71 0.45 11.42
CA LEU A 59 -1.31 1.14 10.29
C LEU A 59 -0.86 0.54 8.95
N MET A 60 0.41 0.15 8.82
CA MET A 60 0.90 -0.56 7.64
C MET A 60 0.08 -1.83 7.36
N LEU A 61 -0.17 -2.65 8.39
CA LEU A 61 -1.01 -3.86 8.27
C LEU A 61 -2.45 -3.51 7.88
N ALA A 62 -3.03 -2.49 8.53
CA ALA A 62 -4.37 -2.01 8.21
C ALA A 62 -4.50 -1.50 6.77
N CYS A 63 -3.48 -0.78 6.26
CA CYS A 63 -3.46 -0.29 4.88
C CYS A 63 -3.43 -1.42 3.86
N VAL A 64 -2.61 -2.47 4.08
CA VAL A 64 -2.57 -3.62 3.18
C VAL A 64 -3.90 -4.37 3.22
N HIS A 65 -4.45 -4.60 4.42
CA HIS A 65 -5.73 -5.29 4.56
C HIS A 65 -6.88 -4.53 3.91
N LEU A 66 -6.98 -3.21 4.12
CA LEU A 66 -7.98 -2.36 3.46
C LEU A 66 -7.78 -2.33 1.94
N ALA A 67 -6.55 -2.22 1.45
CA ALA A 67 -6.26 -2.24 0.03
C ALA A 67 -6.70 -3.56 -0.62
N CYS A 68 -6.52 -4.71 0.05
CA CYS A 68 -7.02 -6.00 -0.44
C CYS A 68 -8.54 -5.97 -0.63
N LYS A 69 -9.29 -5.40 0.33
CA LYS A 69 -10.75 -5.24 0.20
C LYS A 69 -11.12 -4.35 -1.00
N ILE A 70 -10.45 -3.21 -1.17
CA ILE A 70 -10.76 -2.25 -2.23
C ILE A 70 -10.39 -2.75 -3.63
N GLU A 71 -9.32 -3.54 -3.74
CA GLU A 71 -8.88 -4.17 -4.99
C GLU A 71 -9.53 -5.54 -5.23
N GLU A 72 -10.48 -5.95 -4.37
CA GLU A 72 -11.23 -7.21 -4.45
C GLU A 72 -10.33 -8.47 -4.41
N VAL A 73 -9.19 -8.39 -3.70
CA VAL A 73 -8.26 -9.51 -3.48
C VAL A 73 -8.60 -10.19 -2.16
N HIS A 74 -9.20 -11.38 -2.22
CA HIS A 74 -9.75 -12.07 -1.06
C HIS A 74 -8.82 -13.16 -0.50
N GLU A 75 -7.82 -13.57 -1.29
CA GLU A 75 -6.85 -14.60 -0.95
C GLU A 75 -5.90 -14.16 0.17
N ILE A 76 -5.71 -12.85 0.34
CA ILE A 76 -4.86 -12.26 1.39
C ILE A 76 -5.74 -11.90 2.58
N THR A 77 -5.96 -12.88 3.46
CA THR A 77 -6.70 -12.69 4.70
C THR A 77 -5.88 -11.87 5.70
N LEU A 78 -6.54 -11.29 6.71
CA LEU A 78 -5.83 -10.63 7.81
C LEU A 78 -4.87 -11.60 8.51
N ASP A 79 -5.27 -12.86 8.67
CA ASP A 79 -4.46 -13.87 9.35
C ASP A 79 -3.21 -14.22 8.55
N GLY A 80 -3.36 -14.44 7.25
CA GLY A 80 -2.22 -14.64 6.36
C GLY A 80 -1.28 -13.43 6.31
N LEU A 81 -1.84 -12.21 6.41
CA LEU A 81 -1.05 -10.98 6.50
C LEU A 81 -0.24 -10.90 7.81
N LEU A 82 -0.86 -11.24 8.94
CA LEU A 82 -0.21 -11.28 10.24
C LEU A 82 0.88 -12.35 10.28
N GLU A 83 0.61 -13.55 9.76
CA GLU A 83 1.59 -14.63 9.61
C GLU A 83 2.79 -14.19 8.76
N ALA A 84 2.56 -13.58 7.58
CA ALA A 84 3.63 -13.07 6.72
C ALA A 84 4.46 -11.95 7.38
N GLY A 85 3.85 -11.20 8.31
CA GLY A 85 4.50 -10.21 9.16
C GLY A 85 5.27 -10.80 10.36
N GLY A 86 5.08 -12.08 10.68
CA GLY A 86 5.66 -12.73 11.85
C GLY A 86 4.86 -12.56 13.15
N PHE A 87 3.55 -12.34 13.04
CA PHE A 87 2.63 -12.04 14.16
C PHE A 87 1.51 -13.09 14.33
N SER A 88 1.77 -14.35 13.97
CA SER A 88 0.77 -15.43 13.83
C SER A 88 -0.17 -15.64 15.02
N ASP A 89 0.27 -15.37 16.25
CA ASP A 89 -0.47 -15.70 17.48
C ASP A 89 -0.91 -14.49 18.33
N ASP A 90 -0.80 -13.25 17.81
CA ASP A 90 -1.15 -12.05 18.58
C ASP A 90 -2.58 -11.58 18.31
N GLU A 91 -3.53 -12.20 19.02
CA GLU A 91 -4.96 -11.84 18.95
C GLU A 91 -5.23 -10.39 19.38
N SER A 92 -4.39 -9.84 20.28
CA SER A 92 -4.47 -8.44 20.67
C SER A 92 -4.09 -7.53 19.50
N LEU A 93 -3.07 -7.90 18.74
CA LEU A 93 -2.62 -7.18 17.55
C LEU A 93 -3.68 -7.25 16.44
N ARG A 94 -4.30 -8.41 16.22
CA ARG A 94 -5.44 -8.56 15.29
C ARG A 94 -6.53 -7.54 15.60
N ALA A 95 -6.97 -7.49 16.87
CA ALA A 95 -8.00 -6.53 17.29
C ALA A 95 -7.56 -5.07 17.07
N LYS A 96 -6.28 -4.74 17.32
CA LYS A 96 -5.76 -3.38 17.07
C LYS A 96 -5.77 -3.01 15.60
N VAL A 97 -5.40 -3.93 14.69
CA VAL A 97 -5.42 -3.68 13.24
C VAL A 97 -6.86 -3.45 12.76
N VAL A 98 -7.80 -4.28 13.21
CA VAL A 98 -9.23 -4.11 12.86
C VAL A 98 -9.78 -2.77 13.37
N ASN A 99 -9.41 -2.36 14.59
CA ASN A 99 -9.84 -1.08 15.16
C ASN A 99 -9.27 0.14 14.41
N LEU A 100 -8.24 -0.02 13.58
CA LEU A 100 -7.70 1.03 12.72
C LEU A 100 -8.48 1.23 11.43
N GLU A 101 -9.43 0.36 11.08
CA GLU A 101 -10.17 0.44 9.82
C GLU A 101 -10.91 1.78 9.66
N LEU A 102 -11.72 2.17 10.64
CA LEU A 102 -12.43 3.46 10.59
C LEU A 102 -11.48 4.67 10.65
N PRO A 103 -10.52 4.76 11.60
CA PRO A 103 -9.53 5.84 11.59
C PRO A 103 -8.78 5.96 10.27
N LEU A 104 -8.39 4.84 9.65
CA LEU A 104 -7.72 4.82 8.35
C LEU A 104 -8.61 5.44 7.27
N LEU A 105 -9.87 5.01 7.18
CA LEU A 105 -10.86 5.55 6.23
C LEU A 105 -11.04 7.06 6.40
N GLU A 106 -11.18 7.53 7.63
CA GLU A 106 -11.29 8.96 7.96
C GLU A 106 -10.00 9.72 7.60
N GLY A 107 -8.83 9.16 7.92
CA GLY A 107 -7.52 9.78 7.67
C GLY A 107 -7.17 9.90 6.18
N ILE A 108 -7.73 9.03 5.32
CA ILE A 108 -7.61 9.16 3.85
C ILE A 108 -8.80 9.92 3.24
N GLY A 109 -9.70 10.47 4.06
CA GLY A 109 -10.86 11.25 3.61
C GLY A 109 -11.86 10.43 2.80
N PHE A 110 -11.98 9.13 3.07
CA PHE A 110 -12.80 8.18 2.30
C PHE A 110 -12.48 8.15 0.80
N ALA A 111 -11.30 8.65 0.39
CA ALA A 111 -10.84 8.62 -1.00
C ALA A 111 -10.21 7.25 -1.32
N LEU A 112 -11.06 6.24 -1.46
CA LEU A 112 -10.66 4.84 -1.61
C LEU A 112 -10.08 4.53 -2.99
N LEU A 113 -10.63 5.14 -4.04
CA LEU A 113 -10.15 4.92 -5.40
C LEU A 113 -8.77 5.59 -5.59
N VAL A 114 -7.75 4.79 -5.89
CA VAL A 114 -6.39 5.25 -6.18
C VAL A 114 -6.10 5.04 -7.66
N GLU A 115 -6.27 6.10 -8.44
CA GLU A 115 -6.02 6.10 -9.88
C GLU A 115 -5.26 7.37 -10.31
N PRO A 116 -4.50 7.32 -11.42
CA PRO A 116 -4.18 6.12 -12.20
C PRO A 116 -3.11 5.25 -11.53
N LYS A 117 -3.27 3.93 -11.59
CA LYS A 117 -2.20 3.01 -11.16
C LYS A 117 -1.06 2.99 -12.20
N PRO A 118 0.22 3.19 -11.78
CA PRO A 118 1.35 3.25 -12.71
C PRO A 118 1.49 2.00 -13.58
N GLY A 119 1.23 0.81 -13.03
CA GLY A 119 1.37 -0.45 -13.76
C GLY A 119 0.47 -0.52 -15.00
N ALA A 120 -0.80 -0.12 -14.86
CA ALA A 120 -1.73 -0.06 -15.98
C ALA A 120 -1.32 1.00 -17.00
N ALA A 121 -0.99 2.22 -16.54
CA ALA A 121 -0.59 3.31 -17.42
C ALA A 121 0.68 2.99 -18.23
N LEU A 122 1.70 2.40 -17.58
CA LEU A 122 2.94 2.00 -18.25
C LEU A 122 2.71 0.86 -19.25
N ARG A 123 1.85 -0.10 -18.93
CA ARG A 123 1.49 -1.19 -19.84
C ARG A 123 0.80 -0.65 -21.10
N MET A 124 -0.18 0.24 -20.93
CA MET A 124 -0.87 0.90 -22.04
C MET A 124 0.11 1.68 -22.94
N LEU A 125 1.04 2.43 -22.32
CA LEU A 125 2.07 3.14 -23.07
C LEU A 125 3.01 2.19 -23.82
N ALA A 126 3.43 1.10 -23.18
CA ALA A 126 4.31 0.11 -23.80
C ALA A 126 3.65 -0.58 -25.00
N GLU A 127 2.38 -0.96 -24.87
CA GLU A 127 1.59 -1.54 -25.97
C GLU A 127 1.45 -0.57 -27.15
N GLU A 128 1.22 0.71 -26.87
CA GLU A 128 1.13 1.74 -27.92
C GLU A 128 2.46 1.93 -28.65
N LEU A 129 3.58 1.99 -27.91
CA LEU A 129 4.91 2.05 -28.51
C LEU A 129 5.20 0.83 -29.39
N GLN A 130 4.80 -0.37 -28.97
CA GLN A 130 4.96 -1.60 -29.76
C GLN A 130 4.15 -1.54 -31.07
N ARG A 131 2.93 -1.00 -31.03
CA ARG A 131 2.09 -0.82 -32.24
C ARG A 131 2.71 0.15 -33.23
N LEU A 132 3.22 1.29 -32.76
CA LEU A 132 3.86 2.29 -33.62
C LEU A 132 5.13 1.76 -34.30
N LEU A 133 5.91 0.94 -33.58
CA LEU A 133 7.08 0.26 -34.15
C LEU A 133 6.69 -0.74 -35.24
N ALA A 134 5.63 -1.53 -35.01
CA ALA A 134 5.15 -2.51 -35.99
C ALA A 134 4.64 -1.83 -37.29
N GLN A 135 4.00 -0.67 -37.17
CA GLN A 135 3.54 0.10 -38.33
C GLN A 135 4.68 0.74 -39.12
N SER A 136 5.76 1.15 -38.45
CA SER A 136 6.94 1.74 -39.10
C SER A 136 7.80 0.71 -39.87
N GLY A 137 7.70 -0.58 -39.54
CA GLY A 137 8.43 -1.66 -40.22
C GLY A 137 7.77 -2.22 -41.50
N GLY A 138 6.53 -1.83 -41.80
CA GLY A 138 5.76 -2.34 -42.95
C GLY A 138 5.86 -1.53 -44.25
N GLY A 139 6.61 -0.43 -44.26
CA GLY A 139 6.75 0.47 -45.40
C GLY A 139 8.09 0.35 -46.13
N GLY A 140 8.40 -0.83 -46.68
CA GLY A 140 9.49 -0.97 -47.66
C GLY A 140 8.98 -0.62 -49.07
N PRO A 141 9.67 0.24 -49.86
CA PRO A 141 9.21 0.65 -51.19
C PRO A 141 9.20 -0.54 -52.18
N GLN A 142 8.13 -0.61 -52.97
CA GLN A 142 8.00 -1.45 -54.17
C GLN A 142 9.02 -1.07 -55.25
#